data_AF-A0A2M7RVD0-F1
#
_entry.id   AF-A0A2M7RVD0-F1
#
_cell.length_a   1.000
_cell.length_b   1.000
_cell.length_c   1.000
_cell.angle_alpha   90.00
_cell.angle_beta   90.00
_cell.angle_gamma   90.00
#
_symmetry.space_group_name_H-M   'P 1'
#
loop_
_entity.id
_entity.type
_entity.pdbx_description
1 polymer ?
#
loop_
_entity_poly.entity_id
_entity_poly.type
_entity_poly.pdbx_seq_one_letter_code
_entity_poly.pdbx_strand_id
1 'polypeptide(L)'
;GFLLLFLLQSKWFSENKLIPWGINIFFIGFLGTEFLLFIQGGMFYFQFHQIPYYHLLLLLFSCFLLLGITLFFVGILKNIITNTPRERPTN
;
A
#
# COMPACT_ATOMS: atom_id res chain seq x y z
N GLY A 1 -4.96 -0.66 10.14
CA GLY A 1 -4.63 0.61 10.83
C GLY A 1 -3.14 0.81 11.08
N PHE A 2 -2.53 0.00 11.96
CA PHE A 2 -1.13 0.18 12.42
C PHE A 2 -0.09 0.27 11.29
N LEU A 3 -0.17 -0.63 10.30
CA LEU A 3 0.77 -0.68 9.18
C LEU A 3 0.71 0.59 8.30
N LEU A 4 -0.49 1.16 8.15
CA LEU A 4 -0.69 2.42 7.45
C LEU A 4 -0.07 3.60 8.23
N LEU A 5 -0.30 3.65 9.54
CA LEU A 5 0.25 4.68 10.42
C LEU A 5 1.78 4.67 10.38
N PHE A 6 2.37 3.47 10.40
CA PHE A 6 3.81 3.28 10.25
C PHE A 6 4.34 3.81 8.92
N LEU A 7 3.66 3.51 7.81
CA LEU A 7 4.04 4.01 6.47
C LEU A 7 3.90 5.54 6.36
N LEU A 8 2.84 6.15 6.91
CA LEU A 8 2.65 7.60 6.91
C LEU A 8 3.65 8.35 7.79
N GLN A 9 4.03 7.78 8.94
CA GLN A 9 5.02 8.38 9.83
C GLN A 9 6.43 8.32 9.23
N SER A 10 6.64 7.38 8.32
CA SER A 10 7.91 7.19 7.64
C SER A 10 8.20 8.40 6.73
N LYS A 11 9.07 9.32 7.20
CA LYS A 11 9.55 10.50 6.44
C LYS A 11 10.49 10.11 5.27
N TRP A 12 10.23 9.00 4.58
CA TRP A 12 11.04 8.53 3.45
C TRP A 12 10.60 9.22 2.15
N PHE A 13 10.55 10.55 2.17
CA PHE A 13 10.40 11.37 0.98
C PHE A 13 11.70 11.30 0.17
N SER A 14 11.80 10.25 -0.63
CA SER A 14 12.84 10.10 -1.65
C SER A 14 12.46 10.93 -2.89
N GLU A 15 13.45 11.42 -3.63
CA GLU A 15 13.27 12.04 -4.95
C GLU A 15 12.67 11.07 -5.99
N ASN A 16 12.65 9.77 -5.70
CA ASN A 16 12.12 8.75 -6.59
C ASN A 16 10.58 8.76 -6.59
N LYS A 17 9.99 9.16 -7.74
CA LYS A 17 8.54 9.20 -7.99
C LYS A 17 7.79 7.89 -7.73
N LEU A 18 8.49 6.75 -7.67
CA LEU A 18 7.90 5.43 -7.41
C LEU A 18 7.38 5.28 -5.97
N ILE A 19 8.05 5.88 -4.99
CA ILE A 19 7.69 5.78 -3.57
C ILE A 19 6.33 6.43 -3.28
N PRO A 20 6.07 7.71 -3.63
CA PRO A 20 4.76 8.32 -3.39
C PRO A 20 3.65 7.62 -4.19
N TRP A 21 3.96 7.06 -5.36
CA TRP A 21 2.99 6.30 -6.15
C TRP A 21 2.59 4.98 -5.46
N GLY A 22 3.56 4.23 -4.93
CA GLY A 22 3.32 3.02 -4.14
C GLY A 22 2.50 3.30 -2.89
N ILE A 23 2.81 4.39 -2.18
CA ILE A 23 2.05 4.82 -0.99
C ILE A 23 0.60 5.15 -1.34
N ASN A 24 0.35 5.89 -2.43
CA ASN A 24 -1.01 6.23 -2.85
C ASN A 24 -1.83 4.98 -3.21
N ILE A 25 -1.25 4.03 -3.95
CA ILE A 25 -1.92 2.79 -4.32
C ILE A 25 -2.21 1.94 -3.08
N PHE A 26 -1.24 1.85 -2.16
CA PHE A 26 -1.43 1.16 -0.87
C PHE A 26 -2.57 1.79 -0.06
N PHE A 27 -2.62 3.13 0.00
CA PHE A 27 -3.66 3.87 0.72
C PHE A 27 -5.05 3.61 0.15
N ILE A 28 -5.19 3.62 -1.18
CA ILE A 28 -6.45 3.31 -1.87
C ILE A 28 -6.89 1.86 -1.58
N GLY A 29 -5.96 0.90 -1.67
CA GLY A 29 -6.22 -0.49 -1.34
C GLY A 29 -6.69 -0.66 0.10
N PHE A 30 -5.94 -0.08 1.05
CA PHE A 30 -6.27 -0.10 2.47
C PHE A 30 -7.65 0.49 2.76
N LEU A 31 -7.89 1.72 2.31
CA LEU A 31 -9.15 2.43 2.56
C LEU A 31 -10.33 1.68 1.93
N GLY A 32 -10.15 1.15 0.71
CA GLY A 32 -11.15 0.31 0.05
C GLY A 32 -11.49 -0.95 0.84
N THR A 33 -10.49 -1.69 1.34
CA THR A 33 -10.73 -2.89 2.17
C THR A 33 -11.44 -2.58 3.47
N GLU A 34 -11.02 -1.55 4.20
CA GLU A 34 -11.64 -1.15 5.48
C GLU A 34 -13.07 -0.68 5.27
N PHE A 35 -13.32 0.13 4.22
CA PHE A 35 -14.66 0.62 3.93
C PHE A 35 -15.61 -0.53 3.56
N LEU A 36 -15.17 -1.49 2.74
CA LEU A 36 -15.93 -2.69 2.41
C LEU A 36 -16.23 -3.55 3.65
N LEU A 37 -15.22 -3.80 4.49
CA LEU A 37 -15.39 -4.54 5.74
C LEU A 37 -16.34 -3.84 6.69
N PHE A 38 -16.24 -2.51 6.81
CA PHE A 38 -17.10 -1.72 7.67
C PHE A 38 -18.56 -1.75 7.20
N ILE A 39 -18.82 -1.55 5.90
CA ILE A 39 -20.18 -1.65 5.35
C ILE A 39 -20.71 -3.06 5.52
N GLN A 40 -19.96 -4.09 5.12
CA GLN A 40 -20.41 -5.48 5.22
C GLN A 40 -20.66 -5.90 6.67
N GLY A 41 -19.80 -5.48 7.61
CA GLY A 41 -19.99 -5.69 9.05
C GLY A 41 -21.22 -4.97 9.59
N GLY A 42 -21.45 -3.73 9.16
CA GLY A 42 -22.66 -2.97 9.50
C GLY A 42 -23.93 -3.62 8.94
N MET A 43 -23.91 -4.09 7.69
CA MET A 43 -25.02 -4.83 7.09
C MET A 43 -25.34 -6.11 7.85
N PHE A 44 -24.32 -6.85 8.28
CA PHE A 44 -24.50 -8.02 9.16
C PHE A 44 -25.14 -7.67 10.50
N TYR A 45 -24.77 -6.54 11.11
CA TYR A 45 -25.37 -6.07 12.36
C TYR A 45 -26.87 -5.77 12.23
N PHE A 46 -27.28 -5.16 11.12
CA PHE A 46 -28.69 -4.88 10.81
C PHE A 46 -29.44 -6.06 10.16
N GLN A 47 -28.83 -7.25 10.09
CA GLN A 47 -29.38 -8.44 9.43
C GLN A 47 -29.76 -8.22 7.96
N PHE A 48 -29.08 -7.31 7.27
CA PHE A 48 -29.18 -7.18 5.82
C PHE A 48 -28.45 -8.32 5.09
N HIS A 49 -28.82 -8.52 3.83
CA HIS A 49 -28.16 -9.49 2.96
C HIS A 49 -26.74 -9.05 2.60
N GLN A 50 -25.90 -10.01 2.22
CA GLN A 50 -24.51 -9.75 1.82
C GLN A 50 -24.43 -8.94 0.52
N ILE A 51 -23.42 -8.05 0.44
CA ILE A 51 -23.13 -7.29 -0.78
C ILE A 51 -22.78 -8.28 -1.91
N PRO A 52 -23.39 -8.14 -3.11
CA PRO A 52 -23.04 -8.99 -4.25
C PRO A 52 -21.57 -8.77 -4.63
N TYR A 53 -20.86 -9.86 -4.93
CA TYR A 53 -19.43 -9.85 -5.28
C TYR A 53 -18.50 -9.25 -4.21
N TYR A 54 -18.93 -9.20 -2.94
CA TYR A 54 -18.14 -8.68 -1.83
C TYR A 54 -16.70 -9.22 -1.79
N HIS A 55 -16.54 -10.53 -1.86
CA HIS A 55 -15.22 -11.16 -1.79
C HIS A 55 -14.34 -10.82 -3.00
N LEU A 56 -14.94 -10.61 -4.18
CA LEU A 56 -14.21 -10.22 -5.38
C LEU A 56 -13.69 -8.78 -5.27
N LEU A 57 -14.54 -7.87 -4.78
CA LEU A 57 -14.15 -6.49 -4.49
C LEU A 57 -13.05 -6.43 -3.40
N LEU A 58 -13.20 -7.22 -2.34
CA LEU A 58 -12.21 -7.31 -1.28
C LEU A 58 -10.86 -7.83 -1.80
N LEU A 59 -10.89 -8.83 -2.69
CA LEU A 59 -9.70 -9.36 -3.35
C LEU A 59 -9.03 -8.29 -4.21
N LEU A 60 -9.81 -7.53 -5.00
CA LEU A 60 -9.29 -6.46 -5.84
C LEU A 60 -8.56 -5.38 -5.02
N PHE A 61 -9.16 -4.91 -3.93
CA PHE A 61 -8.50 -3.93 -3.05
C PHE A 61 -7.28 -4.51 -2.31
N SER A 62 -7.32 -5.80 -1.98
CA SER A 62 -6.17 -6.52 -1.42
C SER A 62 -5.02 -6.67 -2.42
N CYS A 63 -5.31 -6.82 -3.72
CA CYS A 63 -4.30 -6.74 -4.77
C CYS A 63 -3.65 -5.35 -4.84
N PHE A 64 -4.42 -4.26 -4.67
CA PHE A 64 -3.83 -2.91 -4.59
C PHE A 64 -2.93 -2.74 -3.38
N LEU A 65 -3.28 -3.31 -2.22
CA LEU A 65 -2.40 -3.35 -1.05
C LEU A 65 -1.06 -4.03 -1.36
N LEU A 66 -1.10 -5.23 -1.97
CA LEU A 66 0.11 -5.98 -2.35
C LEU A 66 0.96 -5.22 -3.39
N LEU A 67 0.32 -4.60 -4.37
CA LEU A 67 0.97 -3.83 -5.42
C LEU A 67 1.63 -2.57 -4.83
N GLY A 68 0.91 -1.83 -3.99
CA GLY A 68 1.41 -0.61 -3.35
C GLY A 68 2.63 -0.86 -2.48
N ILE A 69 2.62 -1.91 -1.65
CA ILE A 69 3.79 -2.26 -0.83
C ILE A 69 4.96 -2.75 -1.68
N THR A 70 4.71 -3.50 -2.76
CA THR A 70 5.76 -3.95 -3.68
C THR A 70 6.45 -2.76 -4.35
N LEU A 71 5.69 -1.79 -4.85
CA LEU A 71 6.23 -0.56 -5.44
C LEU A 71 7.02 0.28 -4.44
N PHE A 72 6.52 0.37 -3.20
CA PHE A 72 7.23 1.05 -2.12
C PHE A 72 8.60 0.41 -1.85
N PHE A 73 8.65 -0.92 -1.72
CA PHE A 73 9.91 -1.66 -1.51
C PHE A 73 10.87 -1.53 -2.70
N VAL A 74 10.38 -1.66 -3.93
CA VAL A 74 11.20 -1.46 -5.15
C VAL A 74 11.74 -0.02 -5.21
N GLY A 75 10.93 0.96 -4.85
CA GLY A 75 11.33 2.36 -4.77
C GLY A 75 12.47 2.61 -3.78
N ILE A 76 12.38 1.99 -2.59
CA ILE A 76 13.44 2.03 -1.57
C ILE A 76 14.71 1.34 -2.07
N LEU A 77 14.60 0.14 -2.63
CA LEU A 77 15.77 -0.61 -3.12
C LEU A 77 16.52 0.18 -4.20
N LYS A 78 15.79 0.78 -5.14
CA LYS A 78 16.37 1.66 -6.16
C LYS A 78 17.08 2.87 -5.56
N ASN A 79 16.50 3.47 -4.52
CA ASN A 79 17.09 4.61 -3.82
C ASN A 79 18.42 4.22 -3.13
N ILE A 80 18.47 3.05 -2.48
CA ILE A 80 19.68 2.54 -1.82
C ILE A 80 20.80 2.29 -2.84
N ILE A 81 20.49 1.59 -3.94
CA ILE A 81 21.48 1.28 -4.99
C ILE A 81 22.05 2.57 -5.62
N THR A 82 21.19 3.56 -5.89
CA THR A 82 21.61 4.80 -6.54
C THR A 82 22.51 5.66 -5.64
N ASN A 83 22.30 5.64 -4.33
CA ASN A 83 23.10 6.43 -3.37
C ASN A 83 24.32 5.69 -2.81
N THR A 84 24.60 4.46 -3.27
CA THR A 84 25.82 3.75 -2.88
C THR A 84 27.01 4.39 -3.62
N PRO A 85 28.03 4.95 -2.96
CA PRO A 85 29.20 5.50 -3.64
C PRO A 85 29.88 4.36 -4.38
N ARG A 86 30.05 4.46 -5.70
CA ARG A 86 30.96 3.56 -6.41
C ARG A 86 32.36 3.84 -5.86
N GLU A 87 32.91 2.93 -5.06
CA GLU A 87 34.33 2.94 -4.76
C GLU A 87 35.09 2.97 -6.09
N ARG A 88 35.74 4.10 -6.33
CA ARG A 88 36.53 4.35 -7.53
C ARG A 88 37.79 3.47 -7.37
N PRO A 89 38.08 2.51 -8.26
CA PRO A 89 39.35 1.80 -8.16
C PRO A 89 40.47 2.84 -8.31
N THR A 90 41.24 3.02 -7.25
CA THR A 90 42.49 3.80 -7.27
C THR A 90 43.48 3.02 -8.12
N ASN A 91 43.78 3.58 -9.30
CA ASN A 91 44.91 3.17 -10.15
C ASN A 91 46.24 3.30 -9.37
#